data_AF-A0A7H4MGD6-F1
#
_entry.id   AF-A0A7H4MGD6-F1
#
_cell.length_a   1.000
_cell.length_b   1.000
_cell.length_c   1.000
_cell.angle_alpha   90.00
_cell.angle_beta   90.00
_cell.angle_gamma   90.00
#
_symmetry.space_group_name_H-M   'P 1'
#
loop_
_entity.id
_entity.type
_entity.pdbx_description
1 polymer ?
#
loop_
_entity_poly.entity_id
_entity_poly.type
_entity_poly.pdbx_seq_one_letter_code
_entity_poly.pdbx_strand_id
1 'polypeptide(L)'
;MTKPMLRPTFLDHQHDTQTFAECDDFLLGRDLLVASVVEPGARQRQLWLPDNQDGWYDFYSHQWFAGGQWVTLDAPLEKLPLLVRAGAGLPLSERISHVDAQKDDRRELQLFPLKGTGSTRGLLFEDDGESWGYKEGMRYGWSGK
;
A
#
# COMPACT_ATOMS: atom_id res chain seq x y z
N MET A 1 18.71 5.43 3.48
CA MET A 1 17.85 6.55 3.94
C MET A 1 16.52 5.96 4.36
N THR A 2 16.17 6.05 5.64
CA THR A 2 14.88 5.58 6.17
C THR A 2 13.77 6.49 5.64
N LYS A 3 12.80 5.94 4.92
CA LYS A 3 11.60 6.68 4.49
C LYS A 3 10.50 6.50 5.55
N PRO A 4 9.68 7.53 5.84
CA PRO A 4 8.57 7.39 6.77
C PRO A 4 7.50 6.42 6.24
N MET A 5 6.62 5.92 7.12
CA MET A 5 5.51 5.05 6.71
C MET A 5 4.40 5.81 6.01
N LEU A 6 3.96 6.94 6.58
CA LEU A 6 3.10 7.90 5.89
C LEU A 6 3.98 8.79 5.01
N ARG A 7 3.64 8.88 3.72
CA ARG A 7 4.39 9.65 2.73
C ARG A 7 3.44 10.50 1.89
N PRO A 8 3.72 11.80 1.72
CA PRO A 8 3.03 12.55 0.69
C PRO A 8 3.39 11.97 -0.69
N THR A 9 2.46 12.04 -1.65
CA THR A 9 2.61 11.40 -2.96
C THR A 9 3.86 11.87 -3.71
N PHE A 10 4.20 13.17 -3.63
CA PHE A 10 5.40 13.71 -4.29
C PHE A 10 6.71 13.08 -3.82
N LEU A 11 6.77 12.48 -2.62
CA LEU A 11 8.02 11.90 -2.09
C LEU A 11 8.52 10.74 -2.96
N ASP A 12 7.60 9.92 -3.47
CA ASP A 12 7.88 8.76 -4.31
C ASP A 12 7.64 9.07 -5.82
N HIS A 13 7.00 10.19 -6.16
CA HIS A 13 6.61 10.58 -7.53
C HIS A 13 7.08 11.99 -7.94
N GLN A 14 8.34 12.34 -7.63
CA GLN A 14 8.89 13.70 -7.80
C GLN A 14 8.85 14.26 -9.23
N HIS A 15 8.75 13.39 -10.24
CA HIS A 15 8.66 13.79 -11.65
C HIS A 15 7.23 14.11 -12.09
N ASP A 16 6.23 13.75 -11.29
CA ASP A 16 4.82 14.02 -11.54
C ASP A 16 4.41 15.33 -10.85
N THR A 17 4.33 16.41 -11.62
CA THR A 17 4.03 17.75 -11.11
C THR A 17 2.68 17.83 -10.38
N GLN A 18 1.73 16.95 -10.71
CA GLN A 18 0.41 16.96 -10.08
C GLN A 18 0.46 16.53 -8.61
N THR A 19 1.49 15.77 -8.22
CA THR A 19 1.67 15.31 -6.83
C THR A 19 2.10 16.39 -5.85
N PHE A 20 2.47 17.57 -6.35
CA PHE A 20 2.76 18.75 -5.55
C PHE A 20 1.51 19.58 -5.22
N ALA A 21 0.37 19.28 -5.86
CA ALA A 21 -0.89 19.92 -5.53
C ALA A 21 -1.34 19.52 -4.11
N GLU A 22 -1.94 20.46 -3.39
CA GLU A 22 -2.53 20.18 -2.09
C GLU A 22 -3.64 19.13 -2.22
N CYS A 23 -3.55 18.08 -1.39
CA CYS A 23 -4.53 17.02 -1.31
C CYS A 23 -4.42 16.28 0.04
N ASP A 24 -5.45 15.50 0.37
CA ASP A 24 -5.52 14.68 1.59
C ASP A 24 -5.07 13.23 1.36
N ASP A 25 -4.43 12.96 0.22
CA ASP A 25 -4.03 11.64 -0.23
C ASP A 25 -2.56 11.36 0.14
N PHE A 26 -2.27 10.13 0.57
CA PHE A 26 -0.92 9.75 0.98
C PHE A 26 -0.63 8.28 0.67
N LEU A 27 0.65 7.94 0.58
CA LEU A 27 1.12 6.57 0.51
C LEU A 27 1.39 6.03 1.92
N LEU A 28 0.85 4.84 2.20
CA LEU A 28 1.29 4.00 3.29
C LEU A 28 2.35 3.03 2.76
N GLY A 29 3.60 3.22 3.20
CA GLY A 29 4.75 2.61 2.56
C GLY A 29 4.90 3.13 1.14
N ARG A 30 5.28 2.25 0.19
CA ARG A 30 5.44 2.59 -1.23
C ARG A 30 4.29 2.09 -2.11
N ASP A 31 3.43 1.22 -1.57
CA ASP A 31 2.58 0.33 -2.36
C ASP A 31 1.08 0.57 -2.17
N LEU A 32 0.66 1.30 -1.13
CA LEU A 32 -0.75 1.57 -0.83
C LEU A 32 -1.03 3.08 -0.82
N LEU A 33 -1.78 3.57 -1.80
CA LEU A 33 -2.30 4.92 -1.85
C LEU A 33 -3.65 4.97 -1.11
N VAL A 34 -3.72 5.85 -0.12
CA VAL A 34 -4.88 6.08 0.73
C VAL A 34 -5.50 7.42 0.34
N ALA A 35 -6.76 7.41 -0.09
CA ALA A 35 -7.47 8.62 -0.46
C ALA A 35 -8.53 8.97 0.59
N SER A 36 -8.17 9.90 1.46
CA SER A 36 -9.00 10.33 2.58
C SER A 36 -10.29 10.99 2.09
N VAL A 37 -11.41 10.70 2.75
CA VAL A 37 -12.72 11.33 2.48
C VAL A 37 -13.00 12.29 3.63
N VAL A 38 -12.73 13.56 3.42
CA VAL A 38 -12.75 14.60 4.47
C VAL A 38 -13.95 15.54 4.38
N GLU A 39 -14.71 15.47 3.29
CA GLU A 39 -15.86 16.33 3.04
C GLU A 39 -17.15 15.75 3.65
N PRO A 40 -17.91 16.52 4.45
CA PRO A 40 -19.16 16.05 5.05
C PRO A 40 -20.17 15.58 4.00
N GLY A 41 -20.67 14.35 4.16
CA GLY A 41 -21.70 13.79 3.29
C GLY A 41 -21.19 13.28 1.93
N ALA A 42 -19.91 13.42 1.62
CA ALA A 42 -19.33 12.86 0.39
C ALA A 42 -19.51 11.33 0.35
N ARG A 43 -19.82 10.83 -0.86
CA ARG A 43 -19.97 9.38 -1.16
C ARG A 43 -19.13 8.92 -2.34
N GLN A 44 -18.39 9.84 -2.93
CA GLN A 44 -17.43 9.59 -3.99
C GLN A 44 -16.20 10.46 -3.74
N ARG A 45 -15.06 10.02 -4.24
CA ARG A 45 -13.78 10.71 -4.09
C ARG A 45 -13.10 10.78 -5.45
N GLN A 46 -12.82 12.01 -5.92
CA GLN A 46 -12.00 12.24 -7.10
C GLN A 46 -10.53 12.44 -6.69
N LEU A 47 -9.63 11.56 -7.11
CA LEU A 47 -8.22 11.58 -6.74
C LEU A 47 -7.31 11.47 -7.97
N TRP A 48 -6.11 12.01 -7.85
CA TRP A 48 -5.05 11.82 -8.83
C TRP A 48 -4.35 10.51 -8.53
N LEU A 49 -4.18 9.67 -9.55
CA LEU A 49 -3.32 8.50 -9.49
C LEU A 49 -1.93 8.91 -9.97
N PRO A 50 -0.91 8.96 -9.08
CA PRO A 50 0.43 9.37 -9.49
C PRO A 50 0.96 8.50 -10.62
N ASP A 51 1.70 9.09 -11.54
CA ASP A 51 2.39 8.30 -12.56
C ASP A 51 3.48 7.43 -11.89
N ASN A 52 3.35 6.14 -12.09
CA ASN A 52 4.25 5.11 -11.60
C ASN A 52 4.64 4.12 -12.71
N GLN A 53 4.31 4.42 -13.98
CA GLN A 53 4.51 3.62 -15.19
C GLN A 53 3.74 2.27 -15.25
N ASP A 54 3.45 1.64 -14.11
CA ASP A 54 2.86 0.30 -14.03
C ASP A 54 1.33 0.29 -13.83
N GLY A 55 0.79 1.37 -13.28
CA GLY A 55 -0.60 1.55 -12.90
C GLY A 55 -0.93 1.23 -11.44
N TRP A 56 -2.22 1.24 -11.15
CA TRP A 56 -2.82 1.08 -9.82
C TRP A 56 -3.99 0.11 -9.88
N TYR A 57 -4.27 -0.59 -8.79
CA TYR A 57 -5.44 -1.43 -8.62
C TYR A 57 -6.31 -0.89 -7.49
N ASP A 58 -7.62 -0.78 -7.69
CA ASP A 58 -8.53 -0.64 -6.54
C ASP A 58 -8.43 -1.89 -5.66
N PHE A 59 -8.15 -1.69 -4.37
CA PHE A 59 -7.88 -2.77 -3.42
C PHE A 59 -9.03 -3.76 -3.31
N TYR A 60 -10.28 -3.29 -3.49
CA TYR A 60 -11.48 -4.07 -3.21
C TYR A 60 -12.03 -4.77 -4.46
N SER A 61 -12.13 -4.04 -5.58
CA SER A 61 -12.67 -4.55 -6.84
C SER A 61 -11.61 -5.19 -7.73
N HIS A 62 -10.33 -4.97 -7.42
CA HIS A 62 -9.19 -5.36 -8.25
C HIS A 62 -9.22 -4.75 -9.65
N GLN A 63 -10.00 -3.68 -9.86
CA GLN A 63 -9.99 -2.95 -11.11
C GLN A 63 -8.65 -2.22 -11.28
N TRP A 64 -8.02 -2.37 -12.45
CA TRP A 64 -6.79 -1.68 -12.79
C TRP A 64 -7.04 -0.31 -13.44
N PHE A 65 -6.19 0.65 -13.12
CA PHE A 65 -6.14 1.99 -13.67
C PHE A 65 -4.70 2.34 -14.08
N ALA A 66 -4.52 3.08 -15.17
CA ALA A 66 -3.21 3.66 -15.48
C ALA A 66 -2.85 4.75 -14.44
N GLY A 67 -1.57 5.01 -14.23
CA GLY A 67 -1.12 6.21 -13.52
C GLY A 67 -1.29 7.48 -14.37
N GLY A 68 -1.02 8.64 -13.78
CA GLY A 68 -1.05 9.93 -14.48
C GLY A 68 -2.46 10.37 -14.89
N GLN A 69 -3.49 10.01 -14.11
CA GLN A 69 -4.87 10.38 -14.42
C GLN A 69 -5.71 10.65 -13.17
N TRP A 70 -6.77 11.44 -13.36
CA TRP A 70 -7.84 11.59 -12.38
C TRP A 70 -8.82 10.44 -12.49
N VAL A 71 -9.22 9.87 -11.36
CA VAL A 71 -10.30 8.89 -11.28
C VAL A 71 -11.31 9.32 -10.21
N THR A 72 -12.55 8.87 -10.35
CA THR A 72 -13.58 9.03 -9.33
C THR A 72 -13.97 7.65 -8.82
N LEU A 73 -13.80 7.44 -7.51
CA LEU A 73 -14.11 6.18 -6.85
C LEU A 73 -15.29 6.35 -5.89
N ASP A 74 -16.04 5.27 -5.69
CA ASP A 74 -17.06 5.21 -4.65
C ASP A 74 -16.40 5.20 -3.27
N ALA A 75 -16.95 6.02 -2.38
CA ALA A 75 -16.49 6.21 -1.01
C ALA A 75 -17.70 6.21 -0.04
N PRO A 76 -18.44 5.09 0.05
CA PRO A 76 -19.49 4.96 1.07
C PRO A 76 -18.88 5.02 2.48
N LEU A 77 -19.70 5.26 3.50
CA LEU A 77 -19.23 5.55 4.86
C LEU A 77 -18.36 4.42 5.45
N GLU A 78 -18.64 3.19 5.06
CA GLU A 78 -17.98 1.96 5.48
C GLU A 78 -16.71 1.61 4.69
N LYS A 79 -16.36 2.39 3.66
CA LYS A 79 -15.25 2.07 2.74
C LYS A 79 -14.38 3.29 2.47
N LEU A 80 -13.11 3.17 2.84
CA LEU A 80 -12.08 4.12 2.45
C LEU A 80 -11.54 3.73 1.06
N PRO A 81 -11.44 4.65 0.07
CA PRO A 81 -10.80 4.33 -1.20
C PRO A 81 -9.31 4.02 -1.02
N LEU A 82 -8.89 2.85 -1.49
CA LEU A 82 -7.53 2.33 -1.37
C LEU A 82 -7.06 1.83 -2.73
N LEU A 83 -5.89 2.30 -3.17
CA LEU A 83 -5.28 1.92 -4.44
C LEU A 83 -3.94 1.26 -4.18
N VAL A 84 -3.69 0.12 -4.81
CA VAL A 84 -2.46 -0.65 -4.68
C VAL A 84 -1.62 -0.49 -5.93
N ARG A 85 -0.33 -0.21 -5.78
CA ARG A 85 0.60 -0.11 -6.90
C ARG A 85 0.68 -1.44 -7.65
N ALA A 86 0.62 -1.41 -8.99
CA ALA A 86 0.85 -2.60 -9.78
C ALA A 86 2.25 -3.18 -9.52
N GLY A 87 2.33 -4.50 -9.46
CA GLY A 87 3.50 -5.26 -9.04
C GLY A 87 3.74 -5.32 -7.52
N ALA A 88 2.81 -4.85 -6.68
CA ALA A 88 2.92 -4.98 -5.23
C ALA A 88 2.50 -6.37 -4.73
N GLY A 89 3.12 -6.80 -3.64
CA GLY A 89 2.65 -7.90 -2.81
C GLY A 89 2.37 -7.37 -1.41
N LEU A 90 1.11 -7.47 -0.96
CA LEU A 90 0.68 -7.02 0.36
C LEU A 90 0.56 -8.22 1.30
N PRO A 91 1.41 -8.32 2.34
CA PRO A 91 1.24 -9.31 3.40
C PRO A 91 0.11 -8.84 4.32
N LEU A 92 -0.90 -9.67 4.49
CA LEU A 92 -2.04 -9.45 5.36
C LEU A 92 -2.04 -10.52 6.46
N SER A 93 -2.30 -10.08 7.69
CA SER A 93 -2.55 -10.97 8.81
C SER A 93 -4.04 -11.27 8.93
N GLU A 94 -4.38 -12.35 9.64
CA GLU A 94 -5.76 -12.58 10.03
C GLU A 94 -6.27 -11.46 10.95
N ARG A 95 -7.58 -11.24 10.93
CA ARG A 95 -8.20 -10.25 11.81
C ARG A 95 -8.18 -10.75 13.25
N ILE A 96 -7.18 -10.32 14.01
CA ILE A 96 -7.09 -10.48 15.46
C ILE A 96 -7.58 -9.22 16.17
N SER A 97 -8.14 -9.36 17.38
CA SER A 97 -8.75 -8.23 18.11
C SER A 97 -7.72 -7.27 18.72
N HIS A 98 -6.49 -7.73 18.87
CA HIS A 98 -5.31 -7.00 19.33
C HIS A 98 -4.08 -7.74 18.81
N VAL A 99 -2.92 -7.06 18.77
CA VAL A 99 -1.65 -7.69 18.36
C VAL A 99 -1.29 -8.79 19.36
N ASP A 100 -1.12 -10.01 18.85
CA ASP A 100 -0.76 -11.20 19.61
C ASP A 100 0.15 -12.07 18.73
N ALA A 101 1.44 -12.08 19.04
CA ALA A 101 2.44 -12.77 18.22
C ALA A 101 2.23 -14.30 18.15
N GLN A 102 1.56 -14.90 19.15
CA GLN A 102 1.27 -16.34 19.13
C GLN A 102 0.08 -16.68 18.24
N LYS A 103 -0.84 -15.74 18.05
CA LYS A 103 -2.01 -15.90 17.17
C LYS A 103 -1.77 -15.38 15.76
N ASP A 104 -0.75 -14.56 15.56
CA ASP A 104 -0.38 -14.01 14.25
C ASP A 104 0.62 -14.92 13.52
N ASP A 105 0.25 -16.20 13.34
CA ASP A 105 1.12 -17.26 12.79
C ASP A 105 0.89 -17.53 11.29
N ARG A 106 -0.07 -16.83 10.67
CA ARG A 106 -0.43 -16.96 9.26
C ARG A 106 -0.33 -15.62 8.54
N ARG A 107 0.20 -15.67 7.32
CA ARG A 107 0.19 -14.55 6.37
C ARG A 107 -0.57 -14.93 5.11
N GLU A 108 -1.46 -14.06 4.67
CA GLU A 108 -1.99 -14.05 3.32
C GLU A 108 -1.17 -13.07 2.49
N LEU A 109 -0.63 -13.51 1.35
CA LEU A 109 0.07 -12.63 0.43
C LEU A 109 -0.84 -12.30 -0.75
N GLN A 110 -1.39 -11.08 -0.74
CA GLN A 110 -2.18 -10.59 -1.86
C GLN A 110 -1.26 -9.98 -2.92
N LEU A 111 -1.32 -10.53 -4.13
CA LEU A 111 -0.48 -10.11 -5.26
C LEU A 111 -1.29 -9.26 -6.24
N PHE A 112 -0.76 -8.08 -6.56
CA PHE A 112 -1.30 -7.17 -7.55
C PHE A 112 -0.32 -7.16 -8.73
N PRO A 113 -0.55 -7.95 -9.79
CA PRO A 113 0.46 -8.18 -10.83
C PRO A 113 0.71 -6.95 -11.70
N LEU A 114 1.82 -6.95 -12.44
CA LEU A 114 2.02 -5.98 -13.52
C LEU A 114 1.09 -6.29 -14.69
N LYS A 115 0.68 -5.27 -15.46
CA LYS A 115 0.09 -5.53 -16.77
C LYS A 115 1.17 -5.99 -17.75
N GLY A 116 0.96 -7.15 -18.36
CA GLY A 116 1.91 -7.74 -19.31
C GLY A 116 2.98 -8.59 -18.63
N THR A 117 4.22 -8.51 -19.12
CA THR A 117 5.33 -9.32 -18.62
C THR A 117 6.33 -8.46 -17.87
N GLY A 118 6.64 -8.83 -16.63
CA GLY A 118 7.62 -8.14 -15.80
C GLY A 118 7.87 -8.87 -14.49
N SER A 119 8.73 -8.30 -13.65
CA SER A 119 9.07 -8.86 -12.34
C SER A 119 9.21 -7.75 -11.31
N THR A 120 8.72 -8.00 -10.10
CA THR A 120 8.90 -7.10 -8.95
C THR A 120 9.50 -7.85 -7.76
N ARG A 121 10.01 -7.09 -6.78
CA ARG A 121 10.58 -7.65 -5.55
C ARG A 121 10.10 -6.84 -4.33
N GLY A 122 9.84 -7.56 -3.25
CA GLY A 122 9.58 -7.02 -1.92
C GLY A 122 10.34 -7.82 -0.86
N LEU A 123 10.38 -7.29 0.36
CA LEU A 123 10.92 -7.97 1.54
C LEU A 123 9.83 -7.97 2.60
N LEU A 124 9.42 -9.16 3.05
CA LEU A 124 8.69 -9.34 4.29
C LEU A 124 9.72 -9.47 5.41
N PHE A 125 9.56 -8.68 6.47
CA PHE A 125 10.44 -8.70 7.63
C PHE A 125 9.62 -9.04 8.87
N GLU A 126 10.08 -10.03 9.63
CA GLU A 126 9.47 -10.48 10.88
C GLU A 126 10.56 -10.56 11.96
N ASP A 127 10.24 -10.03 13.14
CA ASP A 127 11.02 -10.17 14.37
C ASP A 127 10.07 -10.50 15.54
N ASP A 128 10.59 -10.54 16.77
CA ASP A 128 9.79 -10.86 17.95
C ASP A 128 8.95 -9.69 18.48
N GLY A 129 9.08 -8.49 17.91
CA GLY A 129 8.38 -7.27 18.31
C GLY A 129 8.73 -6.71 19.69
N GLU A 130 9.60 -7.37 20.46
CA GLU A 130 9.87 -7.07 21.87
C GLU A 130 11.35 -6.82 22.15
N SER A 131 12.24 -7.61 21.56
CA SER A 131 13.67 -7.59 21.88
C SER A 131 14.47 -6.67 20.95
N TRP A 132 15.74 -6.48 21.28
CA TRP A 132 16.69 -5.78 20.42
C TRP A 132 17.29 -6.69 19.33
N GLY A 133 16.78 -7.92 19.14
CA GLY A 133 17.31 -8.90 18.20
C GLY A 133 17.40 -8.40 16.76
N TYR A 134 16.53 -7.45 16.38
CA TYR A 134 16.58 -6.78 15.07
C TYR A 134 17.91 -6.04 14.80
N LYS A 135 18.61 -5.57 15.84
CA LYS A 135 19.91 -4.88 15.72
C LYS A 135 21.06 -5.85 15.48
N GLU A 136 20.93 -7.08 15.96
CA GLU A 136 21.97 -8.11 15.91
C GLU A 136 21.82 -9.03 14.70
N GLY A 137 20.81 -8.79 13.85
CA GLY A 137 20.57 -9.56 12.64
C GLY A 137 19.91 -10.92 12.90
N MET A 138 19.39 -11.16 14.10
CA MET A 138 18.54 -12.31 14.35
C MET A 138 17.25 -12.17 13.53
N ARG A 139 17.14 -13.05 12.53
CA ARG A 139 16.03 -13.11 11.56
C ARG A 139 15.57 -14.55 11.52
N TYR A 140 14.27 -14.79 11.61
CA TYR A 140 13.72 -16.10 11.27
C TYR A 140 13.68 -16.21 9.74
N GLY A 141 14.68 -16.87 9.16
CA GLY A 141 14.76 -17.15 7.73
C GLY A 141 14.25 -18.55 7.43
N TRP A 142 13.18 -18.67 6.65
CA TRP A 142 12.71 -19.96 6.15
C TRP A 142 13.60 -20.43 4.99
N SER A 143 14.18 -21.63 5.11
CA SER A 143 14.90 -22.32 4.03
C SER A 143 14.13 -23.60 3.70
N GLY A 144 13.25 -23.54 2.69
CA GLY A 144 12.64 -24.73 2.10
C GLY A 144 13.48 -25.23 0.92
N LYS A 145 13.73 -26.55 0.88
CA LYS A 145 14.27 -27.25 -0.30
C LYS A 145 13.24 -27.32 -1.42
#